data_AF-A0A497TRR2-F1
#
_entry.id   AF-A0A497TRR2-F1
#
_cell.length_a   1.000
_cell.length_b   1.000
_cell.length_c   1.000
_cell.angle_alpha   90.00
_cell.angle_beta   90.00
_cell.angle_gamma   90.00
#
_symmetry.space_group_name_H-M   'P 1'
#
loop_
_entity.id
_entity.type
_entity.pdbx_description
1 polymer ?
#
loop_
_entity_poly.entity_id
_entity_poly.type
_entity_poly.pdbx_seq_one_letter_code
_entity_poly.pdbx_strand_id
1 'polypeptide(L)'
;YARDNCKPELTEEAGKILKRFYIKMRKKAEGTNLPVPITLRQFEALIRLSEASAKIQLSPVVRKEDAQRAIRLMRYSLIQLGLDPETGMIDVDRAEGAGTTSSERNKIKIVLDIINELSAVKKEVLVEDIRNKAKKEGVDDVDEILEKLKREGMLFEPSPGYVQKV
;
A
#
# COMPACT_ATOMS: atom_id res chain seq x y z
N TYR A 1 -21.99 -4.30 -30.57
CA TYR A 1 -22.70 -5.37 -29.83
C TYR A 1 -22.58 -5.22 -28.31
N ALA A 2 -21.46 -5.59 -27.65
CA ALA A 2 -21.38 -5.52 -26.17
C ALA A 2 -21.65 -4.12 -25.60
N ARG A 3 -21.22 -3.06 -26.30
CA ARG A 3 -21.46 -1.66 -25.91
C ARG A 3 -22.95 -1.27 -25.96
N ASP A 4 -23.66 -1.75 -26.98
CA ASP A 4 -25.00 -1.29 -27.33
C ASP A 4 -26.09 -2.15 -26.69
N ASN A 5 -25.81 -3.46 -26.55
CA ASN A 5 -26.80 -4.47 -26.16
C ASN A 5 -26.62 -5.01 -24.74
N CYS A 6 -25.45 -4.85 -24.12
CA CYS A 6 -25.19 -5.35 -22.77
C CYS A 6 -25.17 -4.20 -21.77
N LYS A 7 -26.20 -4.13 -20.93
CA LYS A 7 -26.32 -3.17 -19.82
C LYS A 7 -26.40 -3.96 -18.51
N PRO A 8 -25.25 -4.43 -17.98
CA PRO A 8 -25.26 -5.30 -16.82
C PRO A 8 -25.79 -4.60 -15.58
N GLU A 9 -26.69 -5.25 -14.85
CA GLU A 9 -27.23 -4.73 -13.60
C GLU A 9 -26.43 -5.24 -12.39
N LEU A 10 -26.19 -4.36 -11.42
CA LEU A 10 -25.44 -4.69 -10.22
C LEU A 10 -26.28 -5.58 -9.29
N THR A 11 -25.80 -6.80 -9.03
CA THR A 11 -26.45 -7.69 -8.05
C THR A 11 -26.20 -7.22 -6.62
N GLU A 12 -27.12 -7.56 -5.71
CA GLU A 12 -27.00 -7.19 -4.30
C GLU A 12 -25.73 -7.78 -3.66
N GLU A 13 -25.35 -9.01 -4.03
CA GLU A 13 -24.12 -9.66 -3.56
C GLU A 13 -22.87 -8.89 -4.01
N ALA A 14 -22.77 -8.56 -5.30
CA ALA A 14 -21.66 -7.78 -5.83
C ALA A 14 -21.60 -6.38 -5.16
N GLY A 15 -22.75 -5.71 -5.01
CA GLY A 15 -22.84 -4.42 -4.33
C GLY A 15 -22.34 -4.46 -2.88
N LYS A 16 -22.71 -5.50 -2.11
CA LYS A 16 -22.22 -5.71 -0.73
C LYS A 16 -20.70 -5.88 -0.69
N ILE A 17 -20.12 -6.61 -1.64
CA ILE A 17 -18.67 -6.84 -1.73
C ILE A 17 -17.93 -5.53 -2.02
N LEU A 18 -18.37 -4.78 -3.03
CA LEU A 18 -17.76 -3.49 -3.39
C LEU A 18 -17.85 -2.48 -2.23
N LYS A 19 -19.02 -2.38 -1.60
CA LYS A 19 -19.24 -1.47 -0.46
C LYS A 19 -18.32 -1.81 0.71
N ARG A 20 -18.23 -3.10 1.05
CA ARG A 20 -17.36 -3.57 2.14
C ARG A 20 -15.89 -3.23 1.87
N PHE A 21 -15.43 -3.43 0.63
CA PHE A 21 -14.06 -3.08 0.25
C PHE A 21 -13.81 -1.56 0.36
N TYR A 22 -14.70 -0.74 -0.20
CA TYR A 22 -14.59 0.71 -0.13
C TYR A 22 -14.54 1.26 1.30
N ILE A 23 -15.43 0.79 2.18
CA ILE A 23 -15.45 1.25 3.58
C ILE A 23 -14.14 0.89 4.30
N LYS A 24 -13.64 -0.34 4.10
CA LYS A 24 -12.35 -0.78 4.67
C LYS A 24 -11.20 0.09 4.16
N MET A 25 -11.16 0.34 2.85
CA MET A 25 -10.13 1.14 2.21
C MET A 25 -10.16 2.59 2.71
N ARG A 26 -11.35 3.20 2.80
CA ARG A 26 -11.52 4.57 3.32
C ARG A 26 -11.10 4.69 4.78
N LYS A 27 -11.52 3.75 5.63
CA LYS A 27 -11.14 3.74 7.06
C LYS A 27 -9.63 3.64 7.27
N LYS A 28 -8.91 2.94 6.39
CA LYS A 28 -7.44 2.85 6.45
C LYS A 28 -6.72 4.09 5.93
N ALA A 29 -7.38 4.87 5.08
CA ALA A 29 -6.86 6.16 4.63
C ALA A 29 -7.12 7.29 5.64
N GLU A 30 -8.09 7.12 6.54
CA GLU A 30 -8.33 8.06 7.63
C GLU A 30 -7.13 8.07 8.59
N GLY A 31 -6.52 9.24 8.77
CA GLY A 31 -5.34 9.42 9.63
C GLY A 31 -3.99 9.19 8.93
N THR A 32 -3.99 8.72 7.67
CA THR A 32 -2.78 8.65 6.85
C THR A 32 -2.71 9.88 5.94
N ASN A 33 -1.55 10.54 5.88
CA ASN A 33 -1.34 11.70 4.99
C ASN A 33 -1.12 11.23 3.53
N LEU A 34 -2.16 10.65 2.93
CA LEU A 34 -2.09 10.14 1.56
C LEU A 34 -2.01 11.29 0.55
N PRO A 35 -1.13 11.22 -0.47
CA PRO A 35 -1.07 12.20 -1.54
C PRO A 35 -2.39 12.34 -2.31
N VAL A 36 -3.17 11.24 -2.36
CA VAL A 36 -4.47 11.19 -3.04
C VAL A 36 -5.55 10.78 -2.05
N PRO A 37 -6.57 11.63 -1.80
CA PRO A 37 -7.63 11.30 -0.86
C PRO A 37 -8.56 10.22 -1.43
N ILE A 38 -9.00 9.31 -0.55
CA ILE A 38 -9.97 8.28 -0.90
C ILE A 38 -11.39 8.86 -0.81
N THR A 39 -12.00 9.08 -1.96
CA THR A 39 -13.33 9.71 -2.10
C THR A 39 -14.38 8.75 -2.68
N LEU A 40 -15.65 9.18 -2.68
CA LEU A 40 -16.75 8.40 -3.27
C LEU A 40 -16.54 8.08 -4.76
N ARG A 41 -15.78 8.92 -5.49
CA ARG A 41 -15.41 8.67 -6.89
C ARG A 41 -14.73 7.31 -7.09
N GLN A 42 -13.98 6.84 -6.09
CA GLN A 42 -13.33 5.53 -6.15
C GLN A 42 -14.32 4.38 -6.02
N PHE A 43 -15.42 4.57 -5.27
CA PHE A 43 -16.50 3.59 -5.21
C PHE A 43 -17.26 3.51 -6.54
N GLU A 44 -17.53 4.66 -7.18
CA GLU A 44 -18.13 4.70 -8.52
C GLU A 44 -17.21 4.08 -9.59
N ALA A 45 -15.90 4.28 -9.49
CA ALA A 45 -14.92 3.64 -10.36
C ALA A 45 -14.95 2.12 -10.21
N LEU A 46 -15.03 1.60 -8.98
CA LEU A 46 -15.18 0.16 -8.71
C LEU A 46 -16.44 -0.44 -9.34
N ILE A 47 -17.58 0.26 -9.26
CA ILE A 47 -18.83 -0.17 -9.89
C ILE A 47 -18.65 -0.24 -11.41
N ARG A 48 -18.13 0.83 -12.03
CA ARG A 48 -17.89 0.87 -13.48
C ARG A 48 -16.94 -0.22 -13.97
N LEU A 49 -15.87 -0.52 -13.22
CA LEU A 49 -14.96 -1.62 -13.53
C LEU A 49 -15.66 -2.99 -13.45
N SER A 50 -16.56 -3.17 -12.48
CA SER A 50 -17.33 -4.41 -12.32
C SER A 50 -18.34 -4.59 -13.45
N GLU A 51 -19.04 -3.53 -13.85
CA GLU A 51 -19.93 -3.51 -15.01
C GLU A 51 -19.17 -3.78 -16.31
N ALA A 52 -17.99 -3.18 -16.50
CA ALA A 52 -17.14 -3.43 -17.66
C ALA A 52 -16.71 -4.91 -17.73
N SER A 53 -16.35 -5.50 -16.59
CA SER A 53 -16.02 -6.92 -16.49
C SER A 53 -17.19 -7.82 -16.92
N ALA A 54 -18.41 -7.53 -16.44
CA ALA A 54 -19.61 -8.27 -16.85
C ALA A 54 -19.93 -8.07 -18.34
N LYS A 55 -19.76 -6.85 -18.84
CA LYS A 55 -20.05 -6.47 -20.24
C LYS A 55 -19.15 -7.19 -21.25
N ILE A 56 -17.87 -7.38 -20.95
CA ILE A 56 -16.94 -8.12 -21.83
C ILE A 56 -17.36 -9.59 -21.97
N GLN A 57 -18.00 -10.15 -20.95
CA GLN A 57 -18.54 -11.51 -20.96
C GLN A 57 -19.97 -11.60 -21.51
N LEU A 58 -20.52 -10.49 -22.04
CA LEU A 58 -21.92 -10.36 -22.47
C LEU A 58 -22.94 -10.72 -21.37
N SER A 59 -22.54 -10.61 -20.11
CA SER A 59 -23.42 -10.89 -18.97
C SER A 59 -24.42 -9.74 -18.78
N PRO A 60 -25.72 -10.02 -18.55
CA PRO A 60 -26.70 -9.01 -18.19
C PRO A 60 -26.65 -8.62 -16.71
N VAL A 61 -25.81 -9.28 -15.90
CA VAL A 61 -25.68 -9.02 -14.46
C VAL A 61 -24.22 -8.99 -14.04
N VAL A 62 -23.91 -8.13 -13.07
CA VAL A 62 -22.60 -8.08 -12.41
C VAL A 62 -22.57 -9.14 -11.31
N ARG A 63 -21.75 -10.16 -11.49
CA ARG A 63 -21.60 -11.24 -10.52
C ARG A 63 -20.53 -10.90 -9.48
N LYS A 64 -20.45 -11.70 -8.43
CA LYS A 64 -19.41 -11.62 -7.40
C LYS A 64 -18.00 -11.62 -8.01
N GLU A 65 -17.76 -12.44 -9.03
CA GLU A 65 -16.45 -12.58 -9.65
C GLU A 65 -16.02 -11.30 -10.38
N ASP A 66 -16.97 -10.55 -10.94
CA ASP A 66 -16.73 -9.24 -11.56
C ASP A 66 -16.31 -8.20 -10.53
N ALA A 67 -17.00 -8.16 -9.39
CA ALA A 67 -16.64 -7.29 -8.27
C ALA A 67 -15.24 -7.63 -7.74
N GLN A 68 -14.91 -8.92 -7.61
CA GLN A 68 -13.59 -9.36 -7.19
C GLN A 68 -12.50 -8.97 -8.20
N ARG A 69 -12.77 -9.08 -9.51
CA ARG A 69 -11.85 -8.60 -10.57
C ARG A 69 -11.59 -7.10 -10.46
N ALA A 70 -12.65 -6.30 -10.33
CA ALA A 70 -12.54 -4.85 -10.15
C ALA A 70 -11.72 -4.48 -8.91
N ILE A 71 -11.95 -5.16 -7.78
CA ILE A 71 -11.18 -4.95 -6.54
C ILE A 71 -9.70 -5.30 -6.76
N ARG A 72 -9.39 -6.40 -7.46
CA ARG A 72 -7.98 -6.75 -7.75
C ARG A 72 -7.29 -5.68 -8.60
N LEU A 73 -7.95 -5.17 -9.62
CA LEU A 73 -7.41 -4.09 -10.46
C LEU A 73 -7.18 -2.81 -9.66
N MET A 74 -8.15 -2.41 -8.84
CA MET A 74 -8.04 -1.24 -7.98
C MET A 74 -6.89 -1.39 -6.98
N ARG A 75 -6.78 -2.54 -6.32
CA ARG A 75 -5.66 -2.85 -5.41
C ARG A 75 -4.32 -2.74 -6.12
N TYR A 76 -4.21 -3.31 -7.32
CA TYR A 76 -2.99 -3.21 -8.11
C TYR A 76 -2.64 -1.76 -8.42
N SER A 77 -3.61 -0.95 -8.87
CA SER A 77 -3.39 0.48 -9.13
C SER A 77 -2.97 1.26 -7.89
N LEU A 78 -3.56 0.98 -6.73
CA LEU A 78 -3.19 1.61 -5.47
C LEU A 78 -1.76 1.25 -5.08
N ILE A 79 -1.41 -0.03 -5.20
CA ILE A 79 -0.06 -0.52 -4.94
C ILE A 79 0.96 0.17 -5.85
N GLN A 80 0.66 0.35 -7.14
CA GLN A 80 1.53 1.11 -8.07
C GLN A 80 1.69 2.58 -7.66
N LEU A 81 0.69 3.17 -6.99
CA LEU A 81 0.77 4.52 -6.44
C LEU A 81 1.46 4.57 -5.06
N GLY A 82 2.08 3.46 -4.64
CA GLY A 82 2.68 3.34 -3.34
C GLY A 82 1.66 3.31 -2.21
N LEU A 83 0.45 2.79 -2.43
CA LEU A 83 -0.58 2.65 -1.41
C LEU A 83 -0.84 1.16 -1.17
N ASP A 84 -0.46 0.65 0.00
CA ASP A 84 -0.84 -0.71 0.37
C ASP A 84 -2.18 -0.71 1.15
N PRO A 85 -3.31 -1.15 0.54
CA PRO A 85 -4.61 -1.20 1.20
C PRO A 85 -4.72 -2.27 2.30
N GLU A 86 -3.74 -3.17 2.45
CA GLU A 86 -3.67 -4.12 3.56
C GLU A 86 -3.03 -3.49 4.80
N THR A 87 -2.01 -2.64 4.64
CA THR A 87 -1.24 -2.06 5.76
C THR A 87 -1.53 -0.58 6.04
N GLY A 88 -2.11 0.16 5.08
CA GLY A 88 -2.38 1.60 5.20
C GLY A 88 -1.12 2.47 5.10
N MET A 89 0.03 1.87 4.79
CA MET A 89 1.32 2.55 4.66
C MET A 89 1.58 2.94 3.21
N ILE A 90 2.24 4.09 3.05
CA ILE A 90 2.72 4.57 1.75
C ILE A 90 4.01 3.78 1.44
N ASP A 91 3.97 2.95 0.42
CA ASP A 91 5.10 2.21 -0.15
C ASP A 91 5.83 3.15 -1.12
N VAL A 92 6.71 4.01 -0.58
CA VAL A 92 7.53 4.99 -1.33
C VAL A 92 8.40 4.29 -2.40
N ASP A 93 8.68 3.00 -2.22
CA ASP A 93 9.47 2.15 -3.10
C ASP A 93 8.79 1.77 -4.44
N ARG A 94 7.48 1.95 -4.60
CA ARG A 94 6.77 1.42 -5.79
C ARG A 94 6.51 2.42 -6.92
N ALA A 95 6.71 3.72 -6.67
CA ALA A 95 6.69 4.71 -7.74
C ALA A 95 7.86 4.53 -8.72
N GLU A 96 8.93 3.84 -8.32
CA GLU A 96 10.16 3.68 -9.10
C GLU A 96 10.59 2.21 -9.32
N GLY A 97 9.71 1.36 -9.84
CA GLY A 97 10.12 0.22 -10.70
C GLY A 97 11.16 -0.81 -10.20
N ALA A 98 11.51 -0.88 -8.91
CA ALA A 98 12.61 -1.72 -8.43
C ALA A 98 12.14 -2.89 -7.54
N GLY A 99 11.98 -4.06 -8.16
CA GLY A 99 12.58 -5.35 -7.76
C GLY A 99 12.59 -5.88 -6.32
N THR A 100 12.01 -5.26 -5.29
CA THR A 100 12.16 -5.74 -3.90
C THR A 100 11.20 -6.89 -3.58
N THR A 101 11.78 -8.01 -3.15
CA THR A 101 11.07 -9.23 -2.76
C THR A 101 10.27 -9.02 -1.46
N SER A 102 9.27 -9.86 -1.21
CA SER A 102 8.50 -9.82 0.05
C SER A 102 9.36 -10.00 1.31
N SER A 103 10.52 -10.69 1.20
CA SER A 103 11.47 -10.87 2.30
C SER A 103 12.22 -9.58 2.61
N GLU A 104 12.71 -8.88 1.59
CA GLU A 104 13.39 -7.59 1.75
C GLU A 104 12.45 -6.53 2.34
N ARG A 105 11.18 -6.51 1.90
CA ARG A 105 10.16 -5.61 2.50
C ARG A 105 9.94 -5.87 3.98
N ASN A 106 9.95 -7.14 4.42
CA ASN A 106 9.80 -7.47 5.83
C ASN A 106 11.00 -6.99 6.66
N LYS A 107 12.22 -7.16 6.12
CA LYS A 107 13.45 -6.65 6.76
C LYS A 107 13.43 -5.12 6.91
N ILE A 108 13.04 -4.40 5.85
CA ILE A 108 12.91 -2.93 5.88
C ILE A 108 11.88 -2.48 6.93
N LYS A 109 10.73 -3.16 7.00
CA LYS A 109 9.69 -2.85 7.98
C LYS A 109 10.21 -3.00 9.42
N ILE A 110 10.87 -4.11 9.72
CA ILE A 110 11.47 -4.36 11.05
C ILE A 110 12.42 -3.23 11.42
N VAL A 111 13.30 -2.82 10.49
CA VAL A 111 14.26 -1.74 10.74
C VAL A 111 13.55 -0.40 10.95
N LEU A 112 12.52 -0.06 10.19
CA LEU A 112 11.72 1.15 10.37
C LEU A 112 10.99 1.17 11.72
N ASP A 113 10.42 0.05 12.15
CA ASP A 113 9.73 -0.07 13.44
C ASP A 113 10.73 0.18 14.59
N ILE A 114 11.93 -0.41 14.51
CA ILE A 114 13.03 -0.19 15.46
C ILE A 114 13.44 1.29 15.50
N ILE A 115 13.58 1.94 14.35
CA ILE A 115 13.95 3.36 14.27
C ILE A 115 12.85 4.24 14.88
N ASN A 116 11.57 3.95 14.62
CA ASN A 116 10.47 4.72 15.19
C ASN A 116 10.42 4.58 16.73
N GLU A 117 10.66 3.39 17.26
CA GLU A 117 10.75 3.18 18.72
C GLU A 117 11.90 3.97 19.35
N LEU A 118 13.09 3.91 18.73
CA LEU A 118 14.27 4.60 19.26
C LEU A 118 14.15 6.12 19.10
N SER A 119 13.56 6.58 17.99
CA SER A 119 13.31 7.98 17.71
C SER A 119 12.28 8.61 18.65
N ALA A 120 11.38 7.82 19.24
CA ALA A 120 10.41 8.29 20.23
C ALA A 120 11.08 8.69 21.54
N VAL A 121 12.24 8.10 21.86
CA VAL A 121 12.98 8.35 23.10
C VAL A 121 14.09 9.38 22.89
N LYS A 122 14.77 9.36 21.74
CA LYS A 122 15.84 10.31 21.39
C LYS A 122 15.68 10.75 19.95
N LYS A 123 15.83 12.05 19.67
CA LYS A 123 15.82 12.57 18.29
C LYS A 123 16.92 11.96 17.42
N GLU A 124 18.11 11.76 18.00
CA GLU A 124 19.25 11.15 17.33
C GLU A 124 19.42 9.72 17.82
N VAL A 125 19.39 8.78 16.87
CA VAL A 125 19.48 7.36 17.14
C VAL A 125 20.86 6.86 16.70
N LEU A 126 21.54 6.11 17.57
CA LEU A 126 22.83 5.53 17.26
C LEU A 126 22.65 4.36 16.28
N VAL A 127 23.46 4.30 15.22
CA VAL A 127 23.39 3.23 14.21
C VAL A 127 23.67 1.85 14.84
N GLU A 128 24.54 1.79 15.85
CA GLU A 128 24.80 0.54 16.58
C GLU A 128 23.57 0.02 17.34
N ASP A 129 22.74 0.90 17.90
CA ASP A 129 21.53 0.48 18.63
C ASP A 129 20.51 -0.15 17.66
N ILE A 130 20.38 0.43 16.47
CA ILE A 130 19.53 -0.10 15.39
C ILE A 130 20.07 -1.47 14.96
N ARG A 131 21.37 -1.58 14.72
CA ARG A 131 22.03 -2.84 14.33
C ARG A 131 21.82 -3.94 15.38
N ASN A 132 21.98 -3.62 16.65
CA ASN A 132 21.83 -4.57 17.75
C ASN A 132 20.38 -5.05 17.91
N LYS A 133 19.39 -4.16 17.77
CA LYS A 133 17.98 -4.56 17.79
C LYS A 133 17.58 -5.35 16.54
N ALA A 134 18.03 -4.93 15.36
CA ALA A 134 17.70 -5.59 14.10
C ALA A 134 18.29 -7.00 13.99
N LYS A 135 19.51 -7.22 14.51
CA LYS A 135 20.10 -8.57 14.61
C LYS A 135 19.30 -9.51 15.53
N LYS A 136 18.69 -9.00 16.60
CA LYS A 136 17.82 -9.81 17.47
C LYS A 136 16.54 -10.27 16.76
N GLU A 137 16.07 -9.48 15.81
CA GLU A 137 14.91 -9.76 14.96
C GLU A 137 15.28 -10.55 13.69
N GLY A 138 16.55 -10.97 13.53
CA GLY A 138 17.01 -11.78 12.40
C GLY A 138 17.23 -11.00 11.10
N VAL A 139 17.54 -9.70 11.18
CA VAL A 139 17.89 -8.86 10.03
C VAL A 139 19.39 -8.57 10.05
N ASP A 140 20.13 -9.11 9.08
CA ASP A 140 21.58 -8.93 8.97
C ASP A 140 21.98 -7.75 8.06
N ASP A 141 21.14 -7.41 7.07
CA ASP A 141 21.43 -6.42 6.02
C ASP A 141 21.08 -4.98 6.43
N VAL A 142 21.36 -4.62 7.69
CA VAL A 142 20.90 -3.35 8.28
C VAL A 142 21.56 -2.14 7.63
N ASP A 143 22.85 -2.23 7.32
CA ASP A 143 23.63 -1.11 6.76
C ASP A 143 23.15 -0.75 5.34
N GLU A 144 22.82 -1.74 4.51
CA GLU A 144 22.25 -1.52 3.17
C GLU A 144 20.87 -0.85 3.25
N ILE A 145 20.04 -1.27 4.20
CA ILE A 145 18.71 -0.69 4.44
C ILE A 145 18.86 0.77 4.91
N LEU A 146 19.78 1.06 5.82
CA LEU A 146 20.02 2.42 6.30
C LEU A 146 20.51 3.36 5.19
N GLU A 147 21.45 2.92 4.35
CA GLU A 147 21.91 3.70 3.20
C GLU A 147 20.79 3.94 2.18
N LYS A 148 19.93 2.95 1.95
CA LYS A 148 18.74 3.10 1.09
C LYS A 148 17.78 4.16 1.65
N LEU A 149 17.48 4.10 2.95
CA LEU A 149 16.61 5.06 3.64
C LEU A 149 17.20 6.49 3.67
N LYS A 150 18.53 6.63 3.74
CA LYS A 150 19.21 7.93 3.58
C LYS A 150 19.07 8.49 2.16
N ARG A 151 19.27 7.64 1.14
CA ARG A 151 19.14 8.03 -0.27
C ARG A 151 17.73 8.51 -0.61
N GLU A 152 16.72 7.91 0.02
CA GLU A 152 15.30 8.27 -0.12
C GLU A 152 14.90 9.51 0.70
N GLY A 153 15.81 10.07 1.50
CA GLY A 153 15.54 11.24 2.33
C GLY A 153 14.59 10.98 3.50
N MET A 154 14.39 9.72 3.90
CA MET A 154 13.63 9.38 5.12
C MET A 154 14.48 9.53 6.39
N LEU A 155 15.80 9.35 6.24
CA LEU A 155 16.79 9.52 7.29
C LEU A 155 17.85 10.51 6.83
N PHE A 156 18.42 11.25 7.77
CA PHE A 156 19.65 12.00 7.56
C PHE A 156 20.64 11.68 8.68
N GLU A 157 21.92 11.87 8.40
CA GLU A 157 23.01 11.63 9.33
C GLU A 157 23.52 12.98 9.88
N PRO A 158 23.03 13.44 11.04
CA PRO A 158 23.48 14.70 11.65
C PRO A 158 24.93 14.64 12.13
N SER A 159 25.42 13.47 12.49
CA SER A 159 26.78 13.23 12.96
C SER A 159 27.21 11.80 12.62
N PRO A 160 28.50 11.54 12.37
CA PRO A 160 28.98 10.21 12.00
C PRO A 160 28.52 9.13 13.00
N GLY A 161 27.77 8.14 12.50
CA GLY A 161 27.25 7.04 13.32
C GLY A 161 25.90 7.32 14.00
N TYR A 162 25.28 8.48 13.75
CA TYR A 162 23.94 8.81 14.22
C TYR A 162 23.00 9.01 13.03
N VAL A 163 21.78 8.50 13.16
CA VAL A 163 20.71 8.72 12.19
C VAL A 163 19.55 9.42 12.87
N GLN A 164 18.95 10.37 12.15
CA GLN A 164 17.77 11.08 12.58
C GLN A 164 16.75 11.04 11.44
N LYS A 165 15.48 10.89 11.82
CA LYS A 165 14.37 10.96 10.88
C LYS A 165 14.18 12.40 10.38
N VAL A 166 14.05 12.57 9.08
CA VAL A 166 13.75 13.87 8.44
C VAL A 166 12.35 14.32 8.80
#